data_AF-A0A519QDH0-F1
#
_entry.id   AF-A0A519QDH0-F1
#
_cell.length_a   1.000
_cell.length_b   1.000
_cell.length_c   1.000
_cell.angle_alpha   90.00
_cell.angle_beta   90.00
_cell.angle_gamma   90.00
#
_symmetry.space_group_name_H-M   'P 1'
#
loop_
_entity.id
_entity.type
_entity.pdbx_description
1 polymer ?
#
loop_
_entity_poly.entity_id
_entity_poly.type
_entity_poly.pdbx_seq_one_letter_code
_entity_poly.pdbx_strand_id
1 'polypeptide(L)'
;MKLGWRVGANPAIPLATPVDWSLAATGERSWSFHLLSLDLIDPLLVQYSQTGDVAALELAIQIGLDFWRTRETRDEEADWYDMATGLRAWRLTYALEAAREEKMPIGRRRLLHQCVTEHEKRLRPDETFTAGSNHGFFQAAGQMAIGDSIFRTDAA
;
A
#
# COMPACT_ATOMS: atom_id res chain seq x y z
N MET A 1 2.60 -9.52 25.12
CA MET A 1 2.03 -8.28 24.54
C MET A 1 2.19 -8.40 23.03
N LYS A 2 1.11 -8.39 22.24
CA LYS A 2 1.22 -8.53 20.77
C LYS A 2 1.47 -7.13 20.19
N LEU A 3 2.74 -6.78 19.99
CA LEU A 3 3.20 -5.44 19.59
C LEU A 3 3.21 -5.22 18.05
N GLY A 4 2.40 -5.97 17.29
CA GLY A 4 2.47 -5.94 15.83
C GLY A 4 1.23 -6.47 15.13
N TRP A 5 1.18 -6.26 13.82
CA TRP A 5 0.14 -6.77 12.94
C TRP A 5 0.32 -8.27 12.69
N ARG A 6 -0.77 -9.03 12.57
CA ARG A 6 -0.73 -10.49 12.37
C ARG A 6 -1.93 -10.96 11.57
N VAL A 7 -1.74 -12.07 10.84
CA VAL A 7 -2.82 -12.80 10.17
C VAL A 7 -2.85 -14.23 10.69
N GLY A 8 -3.98 -14.63 11.29
CA GLY A 8 -4.15 -15.96 11.85
C GLY A 8 -3.12 -16.31 12.93
N ALA A 9 -2.42 -17.43 12.73
CA ALA A 9 -1.37 -17.95 13.61
C ALA A 9 0.06 -17.55 13.18
N ASN A 10 0.20 -16.77 12.10
CA ASN A 10 1.51 -16.34 11.60
C ASN A 10 2.22 -15.40 12.58
N PRO A 11 3.57 -15.29 12.48
CA PRO A 11 4.34 -14.33 13.25
C PRO A 11 3.80 -12.90 13.13
N ALA A 12 3.86 -12.16 14.24
CA ALA A 12 3.49 -10.76 14.24
C ALA A 12 4.60 -9.91 13.62
N ILE A 13 4.22 -8.97 12.75
CA ILE A 13 5.11 -8.00 12.13
C ILE A 13 5.00 -6.70 12.93
N PRO A 14 6.10 -6.15 13.48
CA PRO A 14 6.08 -4.86 14.16
C PRO A 14 5.52 -3.77 13.25
N LEU A 15 4.66 -2.90 13.80
CA LEU A 15 4.19 -1.71 13.10
C LEU A 15 5.23 -0.59 13.23
N ALA A 16 6.37 -0.77 12.57
CA ALA A 16 7.49 0.17 12.59
C ALA A 16 8.29 0.06 11.29
N THR A 17 9.14 1.05 11.01
CA THR A 17 10.10 1.01 9.90
C THR A 17 11.54 0.87 10.43
N PRO A 18 12.46 0.20 9.69
CA PRO A 18 12.21 -0.53 8.45
C PRO A 18 11.40 -1.81 8.69
N VAL A 19 10.54 -2.17 7.74
CA VAL A 19 9.83 -3.45 7.77
C VAL A 19 10.74 -4.52 7.17
N ASP A 20 10.78 -5.70 7.79
CA ASP A 20 11.50 -6.84 7.22
C ASP A 20 10.68 -7.48 6.09
N TRP A 21 10.83 -6.96 4.87
CA TRP A 21 10.17 -7.49 3.69
C TRP A 21 10.69 -8.86 3.25
N SER A 22 11.87 -9.29 3.73
CA SER A 22 12.43 -10.61 3.39
C SER A 22 11.58 -11.77 3.95
N LEU A 23 10.75 -11.47 4.95
CA LEU A 23 9.75 -12.39 5.48
C LEU A 23 8.76 -12.87 4.41
N ALA A 24 8.47 -12.06 3.38
CA ALA A 24 7.60 -12.47 2.29
C ALA A 24 8.21 -13.61 1.45
N ALA A 25 9.54 -13.68 1.33
CA ALA A 25 10.23 -14.73 0.56
C ALA A 25 10.34 -16.06 1.32
N THR A 26 10.28 -16.03 2.65
CA THR A 26 10.45 -17.21 3.52
C THR A 26 9.13 -17.68 4.14
N GLY A 27 8.08 -16.88 4.01
CA GLY A 27 6.75 -17.09 4.56
C GLY A 27 5.90 -18.12 3.81
N GLU A 28 4.80 -18.52 4.45
CA GLU A 28 3.71 -19.22 3.78
C GLU A 28 3.01 -18.27 2.79
N ARG A 29 2.57 -18.79 1.64
CA ARG A 29 2.08 -18.00 0.50
C ARG A 29 0.99 -17.00 0.87
N SER A 30 0.01 -17.38 1.69
CA SER A 30 -1.06 -16.48 2.11
C SER A 30 -0.52 -15.36 2.99
N TRP A 31 0.37 -15.68 3.92
CA TRP A 31 0.99 -14.68 4.79
C TRP A 31 1.87 -13.68 4.01
N SER A 32 2.67 -14.19 3.07
CA SER A 32 3.48 -13.37 2.16
C SER A 32 2.60 -12.45 1.33
N PHE A 33 1.48 -12.95 0.80
CA PHE A 33 0.51 -12.14 0.07
C PHE A 33 -0.07 -11.00 0.92
N HIS A 34 -0.47 -11.27 2.17
CA HIS A 34 -0.98 -10.22 3.06
C HIS A 34 0.08 -9.16 3.38
N LEU A 35 1.33 -9.56 3.59
CA LEU A 35 2.42 -8.61 3.80
C LEU A 35 2.66 -7.74 2.54
N LEU A 36 2.81 -8.38 1.37
CA LEU A 36 3.11 -7.68 0.12
C LEU A 36 1.91 -6.87 -0.41
N SER A 37 0.68 -7.16 0.00
CA SER A 37 -0.49 -6.32 -0.30
C SER A 37 -0.63 -5.10 0.61
N LEU A 38 0.30 -4.91 1.56
CA LEU A 38 0.26 -3.88 2.59
C LEU A 38 -0.95 -3.98 3.53
N ASP A 39 -1.49 -5.16 3.79
CA ASP A 39 -2.59 -5.32 4.76
C ASP A 39 -2.20 -4.83 6.18
N LEU A 40 -0.91 -4.75 6.50
CA LEU A 40 -0.44 -4.23 7.79
C LEU A 40 -0.76 -2.76 8.05
N ILE A 41 -1.00 -1.95 7.00
CA ILE A 41 -1.34 -0.54 7.19
C ILE A 41 -2.85 -0.29 7.34
N ASP A 42 -3.70 -1.27 7.02
CA ASP A 42 -5.16 -1.10 7.07
C ASP A 42 -5.69 -0.66 8.43
N PRO A 43 -5.31 -1.29 9.56
CA PRO A 43 -5.81 -0.86 10.87
C PRO A 43 -5.45 0.60 11.18
N LEU A 44 -4.31 1.08 10.69
CA LEU A 44 -3.85 2.45 10.88
C LEU A 44 -4.67 3.44 10.03
N LEU A 45 -4.96 3.09 8.78
CA LEU A 45 -5.83 3.88 7.91
C LEU A 45 -7.26 3.94 8.45
N VAL A 46 -7.78 2.82 8.95
CA VAL A 46 -9.10 2.76 9.60
C VAL A 46 -9.13 3.65 10.84
N GLN A 47 -8.12 3.56 11.69
CA GLN A 47 -8.02 4.40 12.89
C GLN A 47 -8.04 5.89 12.53
N TYR A 48 -7.20 6.33 11.58
CA TYR A 48 -7.24 7.71 11.09
C TYR A 48 -8.63 8.09 10.56
N SER A 49 -9.24 7.26 9.72
CA SER A 49 -10.55 7.55 9.11
C SER A 49 -11.68 7.73 10.13
N GLN A 50 -11.60 7.04 11.27
CA GLN A 50 -12.65 7.04 12.29
C GLN A 50 -12.43 8.10 13.36
N THR A 51 -11.18 8.47 13.64
CA THR A 51 -10.85 9.30 14.80
C THR A 51 -10.09 10.58 14.46
N GLY A 52 -9.61 10.74 13.22
CA GLY A 52 -8.68 11.80 12.83
C GLY A 52 -7.30 11.65 13.44
N ASP A 53 -6.88 10.43 13.82
CA ASP A 53 -5.56 10.20 14.40
C ASP A 53 -4.45 10.31 13.34
N VAL A 54 -3.88 11.50 13.24
CA VAL A 54 -2.81 11.81 12.29
C VAL A 54 -1.55 10.97 12.54
N ALA A 55 -1.26 10.55 13.79
CA ALA A 55 -0.10 9.73 14.07
C ALA A 55 -0.25 8.31 13.47
N ALA A 56 -1.47 7.76 13.47
CA ALA A 56 -1.78 6.50 12.79
C ALA A 56 -1.57 6.64 11.26
N LEU A 57 -2.06 7.73 10.66
CA LEU A 57 -1.83 8.03 9.24
C LEU A 57 -0.33 8.17 8.93
N GLU A 58 0.43 8.88 9.75
CA GLU A 58 1.87 9.04 9.56
C GLU A 58 2.60 7.69 9.58
N LEU A 59 2.26 6.80 10.51
CA LEU A 59 2.84 5.46 10.58
C LEU A 59 2.47 4.62 9.35
N ALA A 60 1.21 4.68 8.90
CA ALA A 60 0.77 4.00 7.68
C ALA A 60 1.57 4.46 6.44
N ILE A 61 1.75 5.78 6.29
CA ILE A 61 2.55 6.37 5.21
C ILE A 61 4.01 5.96 5.32
N GLN A 62 4.60 5.97 6.51
CA GLN A 62 5.98 5.54 6.72
C GLN A 62 6.20 4.10 6.25
N ILE A 63 5.31 3.17 6.64
CA ILE A 63 5.37 1.77 6.22
C ILE A 63 5.18 1.62 4.70
N GLY A 64 4.18 2.30 4.12
CA GLY A 64 3.95 2.26 2.66
C GLY A 64 5.13 2.82 1.86
N LEU A 65 5.77 3.89 2.35
CA LEU A 65 6.97 4.45 1.72
C LEU A 65 8.23 3.60 1.96
N ASP A 66 8.30 2.85 3.06
CA ASP A 66 9.37 1.86 3.28
C ASP A 66 9.29 0.74 2.23
N PHE A 67 8.08 0.24 1.95
CA PHE A 67 7.84 -0.68 0.84
C PHE A 67 8.32 -0.07 -0.48
N TRP A 68 7.93 1.18 -0.78
CA TRP A 68 8.36 1.84 -2.01
C TRP A 68 9.88 1.98 -2.11
N ARG A 69 10.55 2.44 -1.04
CA ARG A 69 11.99 2.74 -1.04
C ARG A 69 12.87 1.50 -1.19
N THR A 70 12.44 0.36 -0.69
CA THR A 70 13.21 -0.89 -0.70
C THR A 70 12.90 -1.78 -1.90
N ARG A 71 12.04 -1.35 -2.84
CA ARG A 71 11.62 -2.13 -4.02
C ARG A 71 12.76 -2.69 -4.88
N GLU A 72 13.87 -1.95 -5.00
CA GLU A 72 14.99 -2.34 -5.88
C GLU A 72 15.83 -3.49 -5.31
N THR A 73 15.63 -3.82 -4.03
CA THR A 73 16.34 -4.91 -3.35
C THR A 73 15.46 -6.16 -3.16
N ARG A 74 14.24 -6.17 -3.72
CA ARG A 74 13.26 -7.24 -3.55
C ARG A 74 12.95 -7.94 -4.87
N ASP A 75 12.25 -9.06 -4.76
CA ASP A 75 11.73 -9.80 -5.90
C ASP A 75 10.61 -8.99 -6.56
N GLU A 76 10.85 -8.55 -7.80
CA GLU A 76 9.90 -7.74 -8.55
C GLU A 76 8.63 -8.52 -8.92
N GLU A 77 8.73 -9.81 -9.26
CA GLU A 77 7.57 -10.60 -9.66
C GLU A 77 6.61 -10.80 -8.49
N ALA A 78 7.16 -11.11 -7.30
CA ALA A 78 6.38 -11.25 -6.08
C ALA A 78 5.76 -9.91 -5.65
N ASP A 79 6.52 -8.81 -5.69
CA ASP A 79 6.04 -7.49 -5.32
C ASP A 79 4.86 -7.07 -6.20
N TRP A 80 4.93 -7.31 -7.51
CA TRP A 80 3.92 -6.83 -8.46
C TRP A 80 2.85 -7.86 -8.83
N TYR A 81 2.64 -8.86 -7.97
CA TYR A 81 1.50 -9.76 -8.09
C TYR A 81 0.18 -9.00 -8.25
N ASP A 82 -0.65 -9.41 -9.20
CA ASP A 82 -1.77 -8.64 -9.76
C ASP A 82 -2.75 -8.10 -8.70
N MET A 83 -3.29 -8.99 -7.86
CA MET A 83 -4.24 -8.65 -6.80
C MET A 83 -3.57 -7.85 -5.68
N ALA A 84 -2.34 -8.19 -5.31
CA ALA A 84 -1.60 -7.46 -4.28
C ALA A 84 -1.34 -6.02 -4.73
N THR A 85 -1.04 -5.82 -6.00
CA THR A 85 -0.85 -4.49 -6.61
C THR A 85 -2.14 -3.66 -6.56
N GLY A 86 -3.28 -4.24 -6.92
CA GLY A 86 -4.58 -3.58 -6.82
C GLY A 86 -4.95 -3.19 -5.39
N LEU A 87 -4.67 -4.08 -4.43
CA LEU A 87 -4.89 -3.85 -3.01
C LEU A 87 -3.98 -2.76 -2.42
N ARG A 88 -2.70 -2.72 -2.80
CA ARG A 88 -1.81 -1.62 -2.41
C ARG A 88 -2.25 -0.30 -3.02
N ALA A 89 -2.68 -0.31 -4.28
CA ALA A 89 -3.04 0.90 -5.02
C ALA A 89 -4.10 1.73 -4.28
N TRP A 90 -5.21 1.11 -3.82
CA TRP A 90 -6.24 1.88 -3.13
C TRP A 90 -5.76 2.40 -1.77
N ARG A 91 -4.97 1.63 -1.01
CA ARG A 91 -4.44 2.04 0.30
C ARG A 91 -3.49 3.22 0.21
N LEU A 92 -2.55 3.14 -0.72
CA LEU A 92 -1.56 4.19 -0.96
C LEU A 92 -2.22 5.45 -1.54
N THR A 93 -3.27 5.28 -2.35
CA THR A 93 -4.04 6.41 -2.86
C THR A 93 -4.84 7.09 -1.75
N TYR A 94 -5.51 6.33 -0.88
CA TYR A 94 -6.18 6.87 0.31
C TYR A 94 -5.19 7.63 1.20
N ALA A 95 -4.01 7.06 1.47
CA ALA A 95 -2.97 7.71 2.26
C ALA A 95 -2.45 9.00 1.60
N LEU A 96 -2.37 9.07 0.27
CA LEU A 96 -2.03 10.29 -0.47
C LEU A 96 -3.09 11.38 -0.31
N GLU A 97 -4.38 11.05 -0.49
CA GLU A 97 -5.47 12.00 -0.31
C GLU A 97 -5.51 12.52 1.13
N ALA A 98 -5.44 11.62 2.12
CA ALA A 98 -5.39 11.99 3.52
C ALA A 98 -4.18 12.89 3.84
N ALA A 99 -3.00 12.59 3.28
CA ALA A 99 -1.82 13.44 3.43
C ALA A 99 -2.01 14.85 2.83
N ARG A 100 -2.80 14.98 1.76
CA ARG A 100 -3.17 16.28 1.16
C ARG A 100 -4.12 17.06 2.08
N GLU A 101 -5.15 16.39 2.59
CA GLU A 101 -6.12 16.98 3.52
C GLU A 101 -5.44 17.48 4.80
N GLU A 102 -4.55 16.67 5.38
CA GLU A 102 -3.75 17.01 6.56
C GLU A 102 -2.58 17.97 6.27
N LYS A 103 -2.46 18.44 5.02
CA LYS A 103 -1.42 19.38 4.57
C LYS A 103 -0.01 18.92 4.96
N MET A 104 0.25 17.61 4.89
CA MET A 104 1.56 17.04 5.18
C MET A 104 2.65 17.62 4.26
N PRO A 105 3.93 17.56 4.67
CA PRO A 105 5.03 18.12 3.89
C PRO A 105 5.04 17.65 2.43
N ILE A 106 5.24 18.60 1.51
CA ILE A 106 5.20 18.36 0.06
C ILE A 106 6.11 17.21 -0.39
N GLY A 107 7.30 17.06 0.23
CA GLY A 107 8.21 15.97 -0.10
C GLY A 107 7.62 14.58 0.16
N ARG A 108 6.82 14.44 1.22
CA ARG A 108 6.14 13.18 1.57
C ARG A 108 5.01 12.90 0.58
N ARG A 109 4.20 13.90 0.25
CA ARG A 109 3.12 13.80 -0.75
C ARG A 109 3.66 13.46 -2.14
N ARG A 110 4.76 14.08 -2.58
CA ARG A 110 5.41 13.76 -3.86
C ARG A 110 5.92 12.31 -3.91
N LEU A 111 6.50 11.79 -2.82
CA LEU A 111 6.93 10.38 -2.76
C LEU A 111 5.75 9.41 -2.84
N LEU A 112 4.64 9.69 -2.13
CA LEU A 112 3.41 8.90 -2.24
C LEU A 112 2.84 8.96 -3.66
N HIS A 113 2.77 10.15 -4.25
CA HIS A 113 2.31 10.34 -5.62
C HIS A 113 3.15 9.55 -6.63
N GLN A 114 4.48 9.55 -6.49
CA GLN A 114 5.36 8.71 -7.33
C GLN A 114 5.05 7.22 -7.17
N CYS A 115 4.86 6.76 -5.94
CA CYS A 115 4.51 5.37 -5.66
C CYS A 115 3.15 4.99 -6.29
N VAL A 116 2.13 5.83 -6.11
CA VAL A 116 0.79 5.65 -6.72
C VAL A 116 0.86 5.67 -8.25
N THR A 117 1.67 6.58 -8.84
CA THR A 117 1.89 6.64 -10.29
C THR A 117 2.54 5.36 -10.82
N GLU A 118 3.44 4.73 -10.06
CA GLU A 118 3.99 3.45 -10.48
C GLU A 118 2.92 2.34 -10.44
N HIS A 119 2.05 2.31 -9.44
CA HIS A 119 0.93 1.36 -9.39
C HIS A 119 -0.03 1.58 -10.57
N GLU A 120 -0.29 2.83 -10.97
CA GLU A 120 -1.07 3.14 -12.18
C GLU A 120 -0.48 2.48 -13.42
N LYS A 121 0.82 2.68 -13.68
CA LYS A 121 1.49 2.11 -14.86
C LYS A 121 1.44 0.59 -14.89
N ARG A 122 1.47 -0.06 -13.72
CA ARG A 122 1.46 -1.53 -13.58
C ARG A 122 0.07 -2.11 -13.76
N LEU A 123 -0.96 -1.37 -13.32
CA LEU A 123 -2.35 -1.79 -13.43
C LEU A 123 -3.00 -1.41 -14.76
N ARG A 124 -2.45 -0.45 -15.51
CA ARG A 124 -3.04 0.04 -16.77
C ARG A 124 -3.08 -0.99 -17.91
N PRO A 125 -2.05 -1.81 -18.18
CA PRO A 125 -2.04 -2.69 -19.35
C PRO A 125 -3.15 -3.75 -19.29
N ASP A 126 -3.87 -3.93 -20.39
CA ASP A 126 -4.93 -4.94 -20.49
C ASP A 126 -4.36 -6.37 -20.39
N GLU A 127 -3.11 -6.57 -20.80
CA GLU A 127 -2.41 -7.86 -20.78
C GLU A 127 -2.20 -8.40 -19.36
N THR A 128 -2.16 -7.53 -18.36
CA THR A 128 -1.97 -7.89 -16.95
C THR A 128 -3.27 -7.85 -16.14
N PHE A 129 -4.41 -7.55 -16.79
CA PHE A 129 -5.71 -7.47 -16.14
C PHE A 129 -6.43 -8.83 -16.11
N THR A 130 -6.68 -9.35 -14.90
CA THR A 130 -7.23 -10.70 -14.69
C THR A 130 -8.76 -10.68 -14.61
N ALA A 131 -9.42 -10.36 -15.73
CA ALA A 131 -10.88 -10.27 -15.83
C ALA A 131 -11.60 -11.57 -15.39
N GLY A 132 -12.82 -11.43 -14.87
CA GLY A 132 -13.67 -12.57 -14.48
C GLY A 132 -13.25 -13.30 -13.19
N SER A 133 -12.34 -12.71 -12.41
CA SER A 133 -11.89 -13.23 -11.11
C SER A 133 -11.92 -12.15 -10.03
N ASN A 134 -11.71 -12.53 -8.77
CA ASN A 134 -11.48 -11.58 -7.69
C ASN A 134 -10.20 -10.75 -7.90
N HIS A 135 -9.20 -11.27 -8.61
CA HIS A 135 -7.98 -10.52 -8.95
C HIS A 135 -8.33 -9.27 -9.76
N GLY A 136 -9.06 -9.45 -10.87
CA GLY A 136 -9.54 -8.34 -11.70
C GLY A 136 -10.44 -7.37 -10.94
N PHE A 137 -11.27 -7.84 -10.02
CA PHE A 137 -12.06 -6.97 -9.14
C PHE A 137 -11.18 -6.04 -8.29
N PHE A 138 -10.13 -6.57 -7.64
CA PHE A 138 -9.24 -5.75 -6.82
C PHE A 138 -8.30 -4.87 -7.65
N GLN A 139 -7.90 -5.31 -8.84
CA GLN A 139 -7.19 -4.45 -9.81
C GLN A 139 -8.06 -3.24 -10.20
N ALA A 140 -9.33 -3.48 -10.56
CA ALA A 140 -10.27 -2.42 -10.92
C ALA A 140 -10.55 -1.47 -9.75
N ALA A 141 -10.69 -1.99 -8.53
CA ALA A 141 -10.83 -1.17 -7.32
C ALA A 141 -9.61 -0.24 -7.12
N GLY A 142 -8.40 -0.77 -7.29
CA GLY A 142 -7.17 0.01 -7.27
C GLY A 142 -7.12 1.08 -8.35
N GLN A 143 -7.46 0.73 -9.61
CA GLN A 143 -7.52 1.67 -10.74
C GLN A 143 -8.53 2.80 -10.50
N MET A 144 -9.72 2.49 -9.96
CA MET A 144 -10.73 3.50 -9.65
C MET A 144 -10.26 4.49 -8.58
N ALA A 145 -9.63 3.98 -7.51
CA ALA A 145 -9.06 4.83 -6.47
C ALA A 145 -8.00 5.79 -7.04
N ILE A 146 -7.08 5.25 -7.85
CA ILE A 146 -6.04 6.03 -8.54
C ILE A 146 -6.68 7.10 -9.44
N GLY A 147 -7.66 6.73 -10.26
CA GLY A 147 -8.29 7.63 -11.23
C GLY A 147 -8.89 8.89 -10.61
N ASP A 148 -9.46 8.81 -9.40
CA ASP A 148 -9.98 9.99 -8.68
C ASP A 148 -8.87 10.92 -8.15
N SER A 149 -7.70 10.36 -7.84
CA SER A 149 -6.63 11.06 -7.13
C SER A 149 -5.54 11.66 -8.04
N ILE A 150 -5.16 10.99 -9.14
CA ILE A 150 -3.96 11.38 -9.92
C ILE A 150 -4.10 12.70 -10.65
N PHE A 151 -5.34 13.15 -10.93
CA PHE A 151 -5.57 14.43 -11.59
C PHE A 151 -5.54 15.61 -10.61
N ARG A 152 -5.50 15.35 -9.31
CA ARG A 152 -5.39 16.37 -8.28
C ARG A 152 -3.91 16.69 -8.11
N THR A 153 -3.53 17.93 -8.38
CA THR A 153 -2.17 18.39 -8.16
C THR A 153 -2.00 18.86 -6.73
N ASP A 154 -0.82 18.60 -6.17
CA ASP A 154 -0.40 19.23 -4.94
C ASP A 154 -0.31 20.74 -5.18
N ALA A 155 -1.25 21.51 -4.65
CA ALA A 155 -1.16 22.98 -4.69
C ALA A 155 0.18 23.41 -4.07
N ALA A 156 0.85 24.34 -4.75
CA ALA A 156 2.17 24.86 -4.37
C ALA A 156 2.15 25.59 -3.03
#